data_AF-A0A0E0HNI6-F1
#
_entry.id   AF-A0A0E0HNI6-F1
#
_cell.length_a   1.000
_cell.length_b   1.000
_cell.length_c   1.000
_cell.angle_alpha   90.00
_cell.angle_beta   90.00
_cell.angle_gamma   90.00
#
_symmetry.space_group_name_H-M   'P 1'
#
loop_
_entity.id
_entity.type
_entity.pdbx_description
1 polymer ?
#
loop_
_entity_poly.entity_id
_entity_poly.type
_entity_poly.pdbx_seq_one_letter_code
_entity_poly.pdbx_strand_id
1 'polypeptide(L)'
;MGERARQWLLVAGAGAAVGALSTAAVMRILSRSKRREGYVRSLLESNGVASGGAGSSVGTRVVATSDLLDDEVVSEQLTRNIQFFGMESQKKVTGSFVVVIGLGGVGSHAASMLLRSGVGRLLLVDFDQVSLSSLNRHAVATRDDVGTPKALCLKKHFSMIYPECQIEAKVQLYDPSCEDEILSGQPDFVLDCIDNIDTKVALLAACVRRGLRVLSAMGAGARADPTRIRVADLRESSNDPLSRAVRYRLKKDHGIEGGIPVVFSLEKPKAKLLPFQASKEEETPSDYQIVPGFRVRIIPVLGTIPAIFGQVMASYVITQLAKLDFQTEPIVNMDLDHYRILHHRLLEHEELIYGSAEQVLVDAEEVMYIVKELWRGRSARDQNLKDTGRKMWRSVNELMLVRWDKSKPAGVSNLILLKFNEADAHESTTLDQIKEEEPEFYNMVSRVLKQAEAEFAL
;
A
#
# COMPACT_ATOMS: atom_id res chain seq x y z
N MET A 1 -23.28 59.23 -13.19
CA MET A 1 -22.24 58.42 -12.53
C MET A 1 -22.80 57.93 -11.19
N GLY A 2 -23.59 56.87 -11.05
CA GLY A 2 -23.75 55.63 -11.79
C GLY A 2 -23.42 54.49 -10.81
N GLU A 3 -24.43 53.79 -10.31
CA GLU A 3 -24.45 52.83 -9.18
C GLU A 3 -23.27 51.85 -9.06
N ARG A 4 -22.54 51.57 -10.14
CA ARG A 4 -21.34 50.73 -10.16
C ARG A 4 -20.23 51.21 -9.22
N ALA A 5 -20.06 52.52 -9.00
CA ALA A 5 -19.00 53.03 -8.10
C ALA A 5 -19.22 52.66 -6.62
N ARG A 6 -20.49 52.50 -6.17
CA ARG A 6 -20.81 52.07 -4.79
C ARG A 6 -20.58 50.58 -4.56
N GLN A 7 -20.75 49.74 -5.59
CA GLN A 7 -20.48 48.30 -5.50
C GLN A 7 -18.98 48.00 -5.34
N TRP A 8 -18.10 48.72 -6.02
CA TRP A 8 -16.64 48.51 -5.90
C TRP A 8 -16.09 48.94 -4.54
N LEU A 9 -16.64 49.98 -3.90
CA LEU A 9 -16.27 50.41 -2.55
C LEU A 9 -16.72 49.41 -1.46
N LEU A 10 -17.87 48.75 -1.64
CA LEU A 10 -18.34 47.69 -0.74
C LEU A 10 -17.50 46.41 -0.84
N VAL A 11 -17.10 46.01 -2.06
CA VAL A 11 -16.24 44.84 -2.27
C VAL A 11 -14.82 45.08 -1.77
N ALA A 12 -14.27 46.30 -1.94
CA ALA A 12 -12.97 46.66 -1.39
C ALA A 12 -12.98 46.77 0.15
N GLY A 13 -14.06 47.28 0.75
CA GLY A 13 -14.25 47.34 2.20
C GLY A 13 -14.40 45.97 2.86
N ALA A 14 -15.06 45.02 2.19
CA ALA A 14 -15.19 43.64 2.67
C ALA A 14 -13.85 42.87 2.62
N GLY A 15 -13.02 43.10 1.60
CA GLY A 15 -11.71 42.47 1.48
C GLY A 15 -10.73 42.86 2.61
N ALA A 16 -10.78 44.12 3.05
CA ALA A 16 -9.94 44.61 4.16
C ALA A 16 -10.36 44.05 5.53
N ALA A 17 -11.66 43.85 5.76
CA ALA A 17 -12.18 43.28 7.01
C ALA A 17 -11.85 41.78 7.17
N VAL A 18 -11.89 41.03 6.06
CA VAL A 18 -11.52 39.59 6.05
C VAL A 18 -10.00 39.40 6.25
N GLY A 19 -9.17 40.30 5.70
CA GLY A 19 -7.73 40.32 5.95
C GLY A 19 -7.35 40.64 7.41
N ALA A 20 -8.06 41.56 8.06
CA ALA A 20 -7.80 41.91 9.46
C ALA A 20 -8.23 40.80 10.44
N LEU A 21 -9.35 40.12 10.18
CA LEU A 21 -9.84 39.00 11.01
C LEU A 21 -8.95 37.77 10.91
N SER A 22 -8.47 37.43 9.71
CA SER A 22 -7.52 36.32 9.51
C SER A 22 -6.17 36.59 10.18
N THR A 23 -5.67 37.82 10.13
CA THR A 23 -4.41 38.20 10.82
C THR A 23 -4.56 38.16 12.34
N ALA A 24 -5.71 38.59 12.88
CA ALA A 24 -6.00 38.51 14.32
C ALA A 24 -6.17 37.06 14.82
N ALA A 25 -6.79 36.19 14.01
CA ALA A 25 -6.90 34.76 14.30
C ALA A 25 -5.51 34.10 14.29
N VAL A 26 -4.68 34.39 13.29
CA VAL A 26 -3.30 33.89 13.20
C VAL A 26 -2.45 34.39 14.39
N MET A 27 -2.56 35.66 14.80
CA MET A 27 -1.85 36.17 15.98
C MET A 27 -2.36 35.55 17.29
N ARG A 28 -3.65 35.22 17.41
CA ARG A 28 -4.19 34.47 18.57
C ARG A 28 -3.71 33.02 18.58
N ILE A 29 -3.57 32.38 17.43
CA ILE A 29 -3.00 31.05 17.29
C ILE A 29 -1.51 31.05 17.66
N LEU A 30 -0.73 32.03 17.19
CA LEU A 30 0.70 32.17 17.50
C LEU A 30 0.96 32.50 18.98
N SER A 31 0.13 33.35 19.60
CA SER A 31 0.26 33.65 21.03
C SER A 31 -0.15 32.47 21.93
N ARG A 32 -1.09 31.62 21.49
CA ARG A 32 -1.41 30.35 22.15
C ARG A 32 -0.34 29.28 21.93
N SER A 33 0.33 29.27 20.76
CA SER A 33 1.49 28.41 20.48
C SER A 33 2.62 28.62 21.49
N LYS A 34 2.92 29.86 21.89
CA LYS A 34 3.91 30.16 22.94
C LYS A 34 3.51 29.65 24.33
N ARG A 35 2.21 29.63 24.66
CA ARG A 35 1.70 28.97 25.88
C ARG A 35 1.79 27.44 25.78
N ARG A 36 1.58 26.88 24.58
CA ARG A 36 1.63 25.45 24.29
C ARG A 36 3.07 24.91 24.31
N GLU A 37 4.06 25.67 23.87
CA GLU A 37 5.48 25.34 24.05
C GLU A 37 5.84 25.17 25.53
N GLY A 38 5.34 26.03 26.41
CA GLY A 38 5.53 25.89 27.86
C GLY A 38 4.89 24.61 28.44
N TYR A 39 3.70 24.25 27.95
CA TYR A 39 2.99 23.03 28.37
C TYR A 39 3.63 21.74 27.82
N VAL A 40 4.10 21.75 26.57
CA VAL A 40 4.85 20.63 25.97
C VAL A 40 6.18 20.44 26.69
N ARG A 41 6.85 21.54 27.07
CA ARG A 41 8.06 21.48 27.91
C ARG A 41 7.76 20.87 29.28
N SER A 42 6.66 21.25 29.93
CA SER A 42 6.26 20.67 31.23
C SER A 42 5.83 19.21 31.13
N LEU A 43 5.26 18.78 29.99
CA LEU A 43 4.92 17.38 29.70
C LEU A 43 6.14 16.51 29.37
N LEU A 44 7.18 17.10 28.77
CA LEU A 44 8.46 16.43 28.53
C LEU A 44 9.26 16.32 29.82
N GLU A 45 9.20 17.34 30.69
CA GLU A 45 9.85 17.34 32.01
C GLU A 45 9.17 16.37 33.00
N SER A 46 7.84 16.28 33.01
CA SER A 46 7.12 15.33 33.87
C SER A 46 7.28 13.86 33.47
N ASN A 47 7.61 13.59 32.21
CA ASN A 47 7.94 12.24 31.72
C ASN A 47 9.45 11.91 31.80
N GLY A 48 10.28 12.84 32.29
CA GLY A 48 11.75 12.71 32.32
C GLY A 48 12.35 12.28 33.66
N VAL A 49 11.56 12.10 34.73
CA VAL A 49 12.09 11.68 36.05
C VAL A 49 11.21 10.59 36.64
N ALA A 50 11.63 9.33 36.50
CA ALA A 50 11.13 8.22 37.29
C ALA A 50 12.27 7.62 38.12
N SER A 51 12.44 8.16 39.33
CA SER A 51 13.06 7.45 40.44
C SER A 51 12.32 7.79 41.74
N GLY A 52 11.56 6.81 42.24
CA GLY A 52 11.13 6.68 43.63
C GLY A 52 10.04 7.62 44.14
N GLY A 53 8.87 7.07 44.49
CA GLY A 53 7.95 7.70 45.44
C GLY A 53 6.47 7.41 45.19
N ALA A 54 5.83 6.74 46.15
CA ALA A 54 4.42 6.36 46.14
C ALA A 54 3.46 7.55 46.29
N GLY A 55 2.26 7.42 45.71
CA GLY A 55 1.03 8.07 46.17
C GLY A 55 0.61 9.36 45.46
N SER A 56 -0.26 9.25 44.46
CA SER A 56 -1.55 9.95 44.41
C SER A 56 -2.21 9.73 43.05
N SER A 57 -3.45 9.23 43.09
CA SER A 57 -4.29 9.01 41.92
C SER A 57 -4.75 10.35 41.35
N VAL A 58 -3.99 10.91 40.41
CA VAL A 58 -4.46 11.98 39.53
C VAL A 58 -5.33 11.32 38.46
N GLY A 59 -6.64 11.44 38.63
CA GLY A 59 -7.62 10.93 37.66
C GLY A 59 -7.36 11.50 36.27
N THR A 60 -6.93 10.64 35.35
CA THR A 60 -6.90 10.93 33.92
C THR A 60 -8.35 11.15 33.48
N ARG A 61 -8.74 12.41 33.27
CA ARG A 61 -10.00 12.76 32.63
C ARG A 61 -9.98 12.15 31.22
N VAL A 62 -10.69 11.04 31.05
CA VAL A 62 -11.09 10.55 29.73
C VAL A 62 -12.07 11.61 29.20
N VAL A 63 -11.57 12.55 28.40
CA VAL A 63 -12.41 13.49 27.68
C VAL A 63 -13.27 12.65 26.73
N ALA A 64 -14.60 12.79 26.86
CA ALA A 64 -15.52 12.09 25.97
C ALA A 64 -15.21 12.51 24.52
N THR A 65 -15.16 11.54 23.61
CA THR A 65 -14.72 11.72 22.22
C THR A 65 -15.65 12.64 21.42
N SER A 66 -16.89 12.87 21.89
CA SER A 66 -17.81 13.88 21.37
C SER A 66 -17.28 15.29 21.53
N ASP A 67 -16.61 15.58 22.65
CA ASP A 67 -16.22 16.92 23.05
C ASP A 67 -14.94 17.37 22.32
N LEU A 68 -14.16 16.43 21.77
CA LEU A 68 -12.94 16.74 21.02
C LEU A 68 -13.21 17.47 19.72
N LEU A 69 -14.30 17.16 19.03
CA LEU A 69 -14.62 17.78 17.75
C LEU A 69 -15.36 19.13 17.90
N ASP A 70 -15.76 19.47 19.13
CA ASP A 70 -16.27 20.80 19.48
C ASP A 70 -15.13 21.81 19.67
N ASP A 71 -13.88 21.34 19.84
CA ASP A 71 -12.70 22.22 19.83
C ASP A 71 -12.47 22.79 18.42
N GLU A 72 -12.40 24.12 18.34
CA GLU A 72 -12.28 24.85 17.07
C GLU A 72 -11.01 24.46 16.28
N VAL A 73 -9.90 24.17 16.96
CA VAL A 73 -8.63 23.81 16.31
C VAL A 73 -8.69 22.38 15.78
N VAL A 74 -9.20 21.44 16.58
CA VAL A 74 -9.37 20.05 16.17
C VAL A 74 -10.36 19.94 15.02
N SER A 75 -11.49 20.62 15.13
CA SER A 75 -12.52 20.68 14.10
C SER A 75 -11.94 21.23 12.80
N GLU A 76 -11.20 22.36 12.86
CA GLU A 76 -10.59 22.95 11.67
C GLU A 76 -9.51 22.05 11.05
N GLN A 77 -8.67 21.40 11.87
CA GLN A 77 -7.67 20.45 11.40
C GLN A 77 -8.31 19.27 10.65
N LEU A 78 -9.49 18.83 11.08
CA LEU A 78 -10.21 17.69 10.50
C LEU A 78 -11.31 18.12 9.51
N THR A 79 -11.46 19.41 9.19
CA THR A 79 -12.54 19.94 8.34
C THR A 79 -12.70 19.18 7.03
N ARG A 80 -11.59 18.79 6.37
CA ARG A 80 -11.66 18.05 5.10
C ARG A 80 -12.23 16.64 5.25
N ASN A 81 -11.92 15.95 6.33
CA ASN A 81 -12.50 14.65 6.61
C ASN A 81 -13.96 14.77 7.04
N ILE A 82 -14.30 15.78 7.85
CA ILE A 82 -15.67 16.07 8.26
C ILE A 82 -16.55 16.39 7.04
N GLN A 83 -16.06 17.19 6.10
CA GLN A 83 -16.77 17.50 4.85
C GLN A 83 -16.96 16.26 3.96
N PHE A 84 -16.03 15.31 3.99
CA PHE A 84 -16.10 14.09 3.19
C PHE A 84 -17.01 13.02 3.80
N PHE A 85 -16.84 12.71 5.08
CA PHE A 85 -17.58 11.63 5.77
C PHE A 85 -18.86 12.07 6.47
N GLY A 86 -18.99 13.36 6.75
CA GLY A 86 -19.98 13.89 7.68
C GLY A 86 -19.55 13.79 9.15
N MET A 87 -20.16 14.62 9.98
CA MET A 87 -19.81 14.79 11.40
C MET A 87 -19.90 13.48 12.22
N GLU A 88 -20.99 12.73 12.04
CA GLU A 88 -21.24 11.49 12.80
C GLU A 88 -20.26 10.38 12.45
N SER A 89 -19.86 10.30 11.19
CA SER A 89 -18.84 9.34 10.74
C SER A 89 -17.46 9.72 11.25
N GLN A 90 -17.13 11.02 11.26
CA GLN A 90 -15.88 11.50 11.85
C GLN A 90 -15.80 11.22 13.36
N LYS A 91 -16.90 11.39 14.11
CA LYS A 91 -16.96 11.01 15.53
C LYS A 91 -16.57 9.55 15.76
N LYS A 92 -16.98 8.63 14.88
CA LYS A 92 -16.58 7.21 14.97
C LYS A 92 -15.09 7.04 14.77
N VAL A 93 -14.52 7.66 13.74
CA VAL A 93 -13.07 7.64 13.48
C VAL A 93 -12.30 8.18 14.69
N THR A 94 -12.75 9.31 15.24
CA THR A 94 -12.15 9.92 16.45
C THR A 94 -12.32 9.10 17.71
N GLY A 95 -13.38 8.30 17.82
CA GLY A 95 -13.55 7.35 18.91
C GLY A 95 -12.80 6.03 18.77
N SER A 96 -12.14 5.77 17.64
CA SER A 96 -11.59 4.45 17.33
C SER A 96 -10.21 4.19 17.95
N PHE A 97 -9.95 2.93 18.27
CA PHE A 97 -8.65 2.41 18.68
C PHE A 97 -8.04 1.48 17.62
N VAL A 98 -6.84 1.83 17.16
CA VAL A 98 -6.12 1.05 16.15
C VAL A 98 -4.74 0.62 16.66
N VAL A 99 -4.41 -0.65 16.45
CA VAL A 99 -3.09 -1.24 16.77
C VAL A 99 -2.30 -1.40 15.47
N VAL A 100 -1.07 -0.90 15.41
CA VAL A 100 -0.18 -1.03 14.25
C VAL A 100 1.09 -1.76 14.66
N ILE A 101 1.34 -2.92 14.04
CA ILE A 101 2.46 -3.81 14.37
C ILE A 101 3.42 -3.84 13.17
N GLY A 102 4.67 -3.48 13.42
CA GLY A 102 5.67 -3.21 12.40
C GLY A 102 5.57 -1.77 11.90
N LEU A 103 6.60 -0.98 12.15
CA LEU A 103 6.65 0.48 11.92
C LEU A 103 7.76 0.83 10.91
N GLY A 104 8.03 -0.08 9.97
CA GLY A 104 8.88 0.16 8.81
C GLY A 104 8.24 1.06 7.75
N GLY A 105 8.59 0.84 6.48
CA GLY A 105 8.11 1.70 5.38
C GLY A 105 6.61 1.63 5.09
N VAL A 106 5.92 0.57 5.53
CA VAL A 106 4.46 0.47 5.39
C VAL A 106 3.75 1.02 6.62
N GLY A 107 4.04 0.46 7.79
CA GLY A 107 3.31 0.78 9.02
C GLY A 107 3.53 2.22 9.51
N SER A 108 4.71 2.80 9.32
CA SER A 108 4.93 4.22 9.67
C SER A 108 4.04 5.16 8.86
N HIS A 109 3.84 4.87 7.56
CA HIS A 109 2.97 5.64 6.68
C HIS A 109 1.49 5.41 6.98
N ALA A 110 1.09 4.16 7.27
CA ALA A 110 -0.27 3.83 7.68
C ALA A 110 -0.64 4.55 8.99
N ALA A 111 0.19 4.41 10.03
CA ALA A 111 -0.03 5.04 11.33
C ALA A 111 -0.07 6.58 11.24
N SER A 112 0.80 7.17 10.41
CA SER A 112 0.83 8.62 10.19
C SER A 112 -0.48 9.13 9.59
N MET A 113 -1.03 8.42 8.61
CA MET A 113 -2.28 8.85 7.97
C MET A 113 -3.52 8.54 8.82
N LEU A 114 -3.49 7.47 9.62
CA LEU A 114 -4.52 7.21 10.65
C LEU A 114 -4.58 8.34 11.67
N LEU A 115 -3.43 8.73 12.22
CA LEU A 115 -3.30 9.87 13.14
C LEU A 115 -3.87 11.16 12.51
N ARG A 116 -3.41 11.50 11.30
CA ARG A 116 -3.83 12.71 10.59
C ARG A 116 -5.31 12.72 10.23
N SER A 117 -5.94 11.55 10.22
CA SER A 117 -7.38 11.43 9.95
C SER A 117 -8.23 11.51 11.21
N GLY A 118 -7.59 11.70 12.36
CA GLY A 118 -8.24 11.95 13.64
C GLY A 118 -8.50 10.69 14.44
N VAL A 119 -7.87 9.54 14.17
CA VAL A 119 -7.99 8.33 15.02
C VAL A 119 -7.58 8.66 16.44
N GLY A 120 -8.46 8.38 17.40
CA GLY A 120 -8.30 8.85 18.79
C GLY A 120 -7.30 8.06 19.62
N ARG A 121 -7.06 6.78 19.30
CA ARG A 121 -6.08 5.96 20.03
C ARG A 121 -5.25 5.10 19.09
N LEU A 122 -3.94 5.14 19.27
CA LEU A 122 -2.97 4.34 18.53
C LEU A 122 -2.05 3.58 19.49
N LEU A 123 -1.92 2.27 19.27
CA LEU A 123 -0.84 1.45 19.84
C LEU A 123 0.16 1.13 18.73
N LEU A 124 1.40 1.59 18.90
CA LEU A 124 2.49 1.43 17.95
C LEU A 124 3.47 0.39 18.47
N VAL A 125 3.62 -0.73 17.77
CA VAL A 125 4.48 -1.86 18.20
C VAL A 125 5.58 -2.12 17.18
N ASP A 126 6.83 -1.92 17.58
CA ASP A 126 8.02 -2.31 16.81
C ASP A 126 9.25 -2.39 17.72
N PHE A 127 10.06 -3.42 17.57
CA PHE A 127 11.29 -3.62 18.34
C PHE A 127 12.51 -2.94 17.70
N ASP A 128 12.43 -2.61 16.40
CA ASP A 128 13.56 -2.06 15.66
C ASP A 128 13.85 -0.59 16.01
N GLN A 129 15.09 -0.19 15.74
CA GLN A 129 15.52 1.20 15.75
C GLN A 129 15.52 1.80 14.34
N VAL A 130 15.43 3.12 14.26
CA VAL A 130 15.62 3.87 13.01
C VAL A 130 17.07 3.72 12.56
N SER A 131 17.27 3.15 11.37
CA SER A 131 18.58 3.09 10.70
C SER A 131 18.71 4.17 9.63
N LEU A 132 19.93 4.48 9.18
CA LEU A 132 20.14 5.34 8.00
C LEU A 132 19.42 4.80 6.76
N SER A 133 19.42 3.47 6.56
CA SER A 133 18.71 2.82 5.47
C SER A 133 17.19 2.87 5.60
N SER A 134 16.65 3.20 6.78
CA SER A 134 15.20 3.40 6.98
C SER A 134 14.73 4.73 6.41
N LEU A 135 15.61 5.75 6.33
CA LEU A 135 15.25 7.10 5.92
C LEU A 135 14.76 7.23 4.47
N ASN A 136 15.01 6.23 3.62
CA ASN A 136 14.50 6.23 2.25
C ASN A 136 12.99 5.94 2.16
N ARG A 137 12.36 5.46 3.25
CA ARG A 137 10.97 4.97 3.23
C ARG A 137 10.19 5.12 4.54
N HIS A 138 10.80 5.58 5.63
CA HIS A 138 10.11 5.77 6.90
C HIS A 138 9.38 7.13 6.91
N ALA A 139 8.15 7.18 7.41
CA ALA A 139 7.25 8.30 7.17
C ALA A 139 7.66 9.65 7.77
N VAL A 140 8.32 9.65 8.94
CA VAL A 140 8.63 10.87 9.70
C VAL A 140 10.07 10.93 10.21
N ALA A 141 10.83 9.85 10.05
CA ALA A 141 12.15 9.76 10.67
C ALA A 141 13.12 10.68 9.93
N THR A 142 13.93 11.38 10.71
CA THR A 142 14.99 12.26 10.21
C THR A 142 16.36 11.67 10.56
N ARG A 143 17.44 12.31 10.11
CA ARG A 143 18.81 11.90 10.48
C ARG A 143 19.04 11.94 11.99
N ASP A 144 18.37 12.84 12.70
CA ASP A 144 18.49 13.00 14.16
C ASP A 144 17.77 11.87 14.93
N ASP A 145 16.85 11.15 14.27
CA ASP A 145 16.13 10.04 14.90
C ASP A 145 16.86 8.70 14.76
N VAL A 146 18.00 8.65 14.03
CA VAL A 146 18.79 7.42 13.86
C VAL A 146 19.28 6.89 15.21
N GLY A 147 19.07 5.59 15.46
CA GLY A 147 19.33 4.94 16.74
C GLY A 147 18.19 5.02 17.76
N THR A 148 17.13 5.78 17.47
CA THR A 148 15.92 5.80 18.32
C THR A 148 15.00 4.63 17.95
N PRO A 149 14.34 3.95 18.90
CA PRO A 149 13.30 2.96 18.59
C PRO A 149 12.21 3.54 17.68
N LYS A 150 11.83 2.82 16.62
CA LYS A 150 10.84 3.31 15.62
C LYS A 150 9.50 3.68 16.26
N ALA A 151 9.04 2.89 17.23
CA ALA A 151 7.80 3.15 17.97
C ALA A 151 7.87 4.48 18.75
N LEU A 152 8.99 4.75 19.42
CA LEU A 152 9.20 6.00 20.16
C LEU A 152 9.40 7.19 19.22
N CYS A 153 10.11 7.01 18.11
CA CYS A 153 10.24 8.01 17.05
C CYS A 153 8.87 8.46 16.56
N LEU A 154 8.00 7.52 16.17
CA LEU A 154 6.65 7.86 15.72
C LEU A 154 5.83 8.53 16.81
N LYS A 155 5.86 8.03 18.06
CA LYS A 155 5.17 8.68 19.19
C LYS A 155 5.60 10.15 19.36
N LYS A 156 6.90 10.42 19.37
CA LYS A 156 7.46 11.80 19.45
C LYS A 156 6.90 12.69 18.34
N HIS A 157 6.97 12.25 17.10
CA HIS A 157 6.50 13.02 15.94
C HIS A 157 4.98 13.19 15.90
N PHE A 158 4.23 12.15 16.27
CA PHE A 158 2.78 12.15 16.25
C PHE A 158 2.18 13.06 17.33
N SER A 159 2.78 13.10 18.52
CA SER A 159 2.36 14.03 19.58
C SER A 159 2.52 15.51 19.18
N MET A 160 3.35 15.83 18.19
CA MET A 160 3.45 17.18 17.63
C MET A 160 2.39 17.46 16.54
N ILE A 161 1.90 16.43 15.87
CA ILE A 161 0.95 16.53 14.75
C ILE A 161 -0.50 16.56 15.24
N TYR A 162 -0.86 15.67 16.16
CA TYR A 162 -2.21 15.55 16.69
C TYR A 162 -2.16 15.12 18.17
N PRO A 163 -1.89 16.07 19.09
CA PRO A 163 -1.69 15.79 20.52
C PRO A 163 -2.93 15.28 21.24
N GLU A 164 -4.12 15.40 20.65
CA GLU A 164 -5.37 14.89 21.17
C GLU A 164 -5.46 13.35 21.04
N CYS A 165 -4.65 12.73 20.18
CA CYS A 165 -4.55 11.28 20.06
C CYS A 165 -3.81 10.65 21.25
N GLN A 166 -4.40 9.61 21.81
CA GLN A 166 -3.76 8.75 22.82
C GLN A 166 -2.79 7.78 22.13
N ILE A 167 -1.49 8.05 22.24
CA ILE A 167 -0.45 7.26 21.57
C ILE A 167 0.36 6.46 22.60
N GLU A 168 0.25 5.14 22.51
CA GLU A 168 1.10 4.20 23.21
C GLU A 168 2.14 3.61 22.25
N ALA A 169 3.37 3.46 22.73
CA ALA A 169 4.47 2.90 21.95
C ALA A 169 5.10 1.75 22.74
N LYS A 170 5.16 0.56 22.13
CA LYS A 170 5.79 -0.63 22.70
C LYS A 170 6.99 -1.03 21.86
N VAL A 171 8.16 -1.00 22.49
CA VAL A 171 9.42 -1.41 21.88
C VAL A 171 9.60 -2.91 22.12
N GLN A 172 8.82 -3.73 21.41
CA GLN A 172 8.86 -5.19 21.54
C GLN A 172 8.49 -5.88 20.23
N LEU A 173 8.98 -7.10 20.05
CA LEU A 173 8.60 -7.98 18.95
C LEU A 173 7.25 -8.60 19.30
N TYR A 174 6.35 -8.73 18.32
CA TYR A 174 5.14 -9.51 18.53
C TYR A 174 5.48 -11.00 18.62
N ASP A 175 4.97 -11.66 19.65
CA ASP A 175 4.98 -13.10 19.79
C ASP A 175 3.72 -13.57 20.55
N PRO A 176 3.41 -14.87 20.57
CA PRO A 176 2.23 -15.37 21.26
C PRO A 176 2.18 -15.07 22.77
N SER A 177 3.32 -14.81 23.41
CA SER A 177 3.37 -14.54 24.86
C SER A 177 2.92 -13.12 25.21
N CYS A 178 3.11 -12.15 24.30
CA CYS A 178 2.64 -10.78 24.46
C CYS A 178 1.29 -10.49 23.76
N GLU A 179 0.64 -11.52 23.21
CA GLU A 179 -0.62 -11.40 22.49
C GLU A 179 -1.72 -10.74 23.33
N ASP A 180 -1.89 -11.18 24.58
CA ASP A 180 -2.89 -10.63 25.49
C ASP A 180 -2.67 -9.16 25.77
N GLU A 181 -1.41 -8.75 25.87
CA GLU A 181 -1.05 -7.36 26.13
C GLU A 181 -1.29 -6.49 24.90
N ILE A 182 -0.78 -6.88 23.72
CA ILE A 182 -0.83 -6.10 22.49
C ILE A 182 -2.26 -6.02 21.92
N LEU A 183 -3.02 -7.11 22.01
CA LEU A 183 -4.38 -7.20 21.47
C LEU A 183 -5.46 -6.97 22.54
N SER A 184 -5.09 -6.46 23.72
CA SER A 184 -6.02 -6.07 24.77
C SER A 184 -6.90 -4.88 24.37
N GLY A 185 -8.01 -4.71 25.08
CA GLY A 185 -8.85 -3.51 24.96
C GLY A 185 -9.69 -3.43 23.68
N GLN A 186 -9.87 -4.56 22.98
CA GLN A 186 -10.73 -4.72 21.79
C GLN A 186 -10.48 -3.64 20.72
N PRO A 187 -9.30 -3.67 20.06
CA PRO A 187 -9.04 -2.72 18.97
C PRO A 187 -10.09 -2.83 17.87
N ASP A 188 -10.57 -1.69 17.39
CA ASP A 188 -11.47 -1.60 16.24
C ASP A 188 -10.79 -2.10 14.96
N PHE A 189 -9.46 -2.01 14.92
CA PHE A 189 -8.65 -2.50 13.82
C PHE A 189 -7.22 -2.85 14.25
N VAL A 190 -6.68 -3.93 13.67
CA VAL A 190 -5.26 -4.30 13.76
C VAL A 190 -4.62 -4.21 12.37
N LEU A 191 -3.53 -3.47 12.24
CA LEU A 191 -2.73 -3.39 11.02
C LEU A 191 -1.46 -4.21 11.20
N ASP A 192 -1.34 -5.24 10.37
CA ASP A 192 -0.16 -6.09 10.32
C ASP A 192 0.78 -5.63 9.19
N CYS A 193 1.87 -5.00 9.59
CA CYS A 193 2.95 -4.53 8.72
C CYS A 193 4.27 -5.28 8.96
N ILE A 194 4.20 -6.49 9.53
CA ILE A 194 5.36 -7.35 9.81
C ILE A 194 5.92 -7.94 8.52
N ASP A 195 7.24 -8.13 8.44
CA ASP A 195 7.94 -8.76 7.33
C ASP A 195 8.36 -10.22 7.60
N ASN A 196 8.53 -10.60 8.87
CA ASN A 196 8.76 -11.98 9.29
C ASN A 196 7.50 -12.85 9.15
N ILE A 197 7.64 -14.02 8.52
CA ILE A 197 6.52 -14.91 8.21
C ILE A 197 5.92 -15.52 9.48
N ASP A 198 6.74 -16.01 10.41
CA ASP A 198 6.24 -16.72 11.60
C ASP A 198 5.50 -15.76 12.53
N THR A 199 6.06 -14.58 12.79
CA THR A 199 5.41 -13.52 13.57
C THR A 199 4.11 -13.05 12.92
N LYS A 200 4.10 -12.87 11.60
CA LYS A 200 2.90 -12.50 10.83
C LYS A 200 1.80 -13.57 10.94
N VAL A 201 2.14 -14.84 10.74
CA VAL A 201 1.18 -15.96 10.84
C VAL A 201 0.59 -16.05 12.25
N ALA A 202 1.43 -15.91 13.29
CA ALA A 202 0.98 -15.92 14.68
C ALA A 202 -0.03 -14.79 14.96
N LEU A 203 0.26 -13.56 14.52
CA LEU A 203 -0.63 -12.41 14.69
C LEU A 203 -1.96 -12.61 13.97
N LEU A 204 -1.93 -13.04 12.71
CA LEU A 204 -3.13 -13.24 11.91
C LEU A 204 -4.02 -14.34 12.50
N ALA A 205 -3.41 -15.44 12.96
CA ALA A 205 -4.13 -16.51 13.63
C ALA A 205 -4.77 -16.03 14.93
N ALA A 206 -4.06 -15.21 15.72
CA ALA A 206 -4.57 -14.60 16.94
C ALA A 206 -5.77 -13.68 16.68
N CYS A 207 -5.68 -12.80 15.67
CA CYS A 207 -6.78 -11.92 15.28
C CYS A 207 -8.02 -12.70 14.87
N VAL A 208 -7.86 -13.73 14.03
CA VAL A 208 -8.99 -14.60 13.61
C VAL A 208 -9.61 -15.31 14.82
N ARG A 209 -8.79 -15.92 15.69
CA ARG A 209 -9.25 -16.62 16.90
C ARG A 209 -10.02 -15.70 17.85
N ARG A 210 -9.61 -14.43 17.96
CA ARG A 210 -10.25 -13.42 18.83
C ARG A 210 -11.41 -12.68 18.15
N GLY A 211 -11.67 -12.91 16.88
CA GLY A 211 -12.68 -12.16 16.11
C GLY A 211 -12.31 -10.69 15.91
N LEU A 212 -11.02 -10.35 15.92
CA LEU A 212 -10.53 -8.98 15.70
C LEU A 212 -10.43 -8.68 14.20
N ARG A 213 -10.80 -7.45 13.83
CA ARG A 213 -10.65 -6.95 12.46
C ARG A 213 -9.18 -6.70 12.17
N VAL A 214 -8.64 -7.34 11.15
CA VAL A 214 -7.23 -7.24 10.78
C VAL A 214 -7.07 -6.94 9.29
N LEU A 215 -6.07 -6.14 8.94
CA LEU A 215 -5.64 -5.88 7.56
C LEU A 215 -4.13 -6.05 7.52
N SER A 216 -3.65 -6.93 6.63
CA SER A 216 -2.21 -7.20 6.52
C SER A 216 -1.62 -6.62 5.24
N ALA A 217 -0.45 -6.00 5.36
CA ALA A 217 0.44 -5.74 4.25
C ALA A 217 1.22 -7.00 3.86
N MET A 218 1.28 -7.27 2.56
CA MET A 218 2.14 -8.32 1.98
C MET A 218 3.46 -7.70 1.47
N GLY A 219 4.15 -8.37 0.55
CA GLY A 219 5.49 -7.95 0.13
C GLY A 219 5.45 -6.64 -0.67
N ALA A 220 5.90 -5.52 -0.09
CA ALA A 220 6.01 -4.23 -0.78
C ALA A 220 7.39 -3.97 -1.43
N GLY A 221 8.40 -4.81 -1.14
CA GLY A 221 9.75 -4.68 -1.68
C GLY A 221 9.87 -5.16 -3.13
N ALA A 222 10.94 -4.73 -3.82
CA ALA A 222 11.24 -5.09 -5.21
C ALA A 222 10.10 -4.80 -6.22
N ARG A 223 9.31 -3.76 -5.97
CA ARG A 223 8.16 -3.35 -6.79
C ARG A 223 8.25 -1.86 -7.13
N ALA A 224 7.57 -1.45 -8.20
CA ALA A 224 7.59 -0.07 -8.69
C ALA A 224 6.26 0.43 -9.27
N ASP A 225 5.30 -0.45 -9.58
CA ASP A 225 4.03 -0.07 -10.21
C ASP A 225 2.91 0.12 -9.16
N PRO A 226 2.55 1.37 -8.79
CA PRO A 226 1.50 1.62 -7.82
C PRO A 226 0.11 1.26 -8.33
N THR A 227 -0.10 1.19 -9.65
CA THR A 227 -1.41 0.90 -10.25
C THR A 227 -1.82 -0.57 -10.10
N ARG A 228 -0.90 -1.44 -9.67
CA ARG A 228 -1.12 -2.88 -9.43
C ARG A 228 -1.37 -3.23 -7.97
N ILE A 229 -1.43 -2.25 -7.07
CA ILE A 229 -1.75 -2.45 -5.65
C ILE A 229 -3.25 -2.69 -5.49
N ARG A 230 -3.63 -3.73 -4.76
CA ARG A 230 -5.03 -4.14 -4.53
C ARG A 230 -5.26 -4.48 -3.07
N VAL A 231 -6.52 -4.34 -2.65
CA VAL A 231 -7.03 -4.83 -1.37
C VAL A 231 -8.04 -5.94 -1.66
N ALA A 232 -7.80 -7.14 -1.14
CA ALA A 232 -8.70 -8.28 -1.30
C ALA A 232 -8.42 -9.36 -0.25
N ASP A 233 -9.15 -10.48 -0.31
CA ASP A 233 -8.88 -11.61 0.57
C ASP A 233 -7.48 -12.20 0.31
N LEU A 234 -6.83 -12.65 1.38
CA LEU A 234 -5.53 -13.31 1.31
C LEU A 234 -5.53 -14.46 0.30
N ARG A 235 -6.63 -15.23 0.20
CA ARG A 235 -6.82 -16.33 -0.78
C ARG A 235 -6.63 -15.88 -2.22
N GLU A 236 -7.05 -14.66 -2.55
CA GLU A 236 -7.05 -14.12 -3.92
C GLU A 236 -5.70 -13.54 -4.33
N SER A 237 -4.78 -13.35 -3.37
CA SER A 237 -3.49 -12.73 -3.66
C SER A 237 -2.57 -13.62 -4.49
N SER A 238 -2.07 -13.07 -5.61
CA SER A 238 -1.16 -13.74 -6.55
C SER A 238 0.14 -12.94 -6.73
N ASN A 239 1.16 -13.57 -7.33
CA ASN A 239 2.45 -12.94 -7.64
C ASN A 239 3.20 -12.35 -6.42
N ASP A 240 2.98 -12.89 -5.21
CA ASP A 240 3.64 -12.45 -3.98
C ASP A 240 4.17 -13.65 -3.16
N PRO A 241 5.51 -13.82 -3.03
CA PRO A 241 6.10 -14.89 -2.24
C PRO A 241 5.73 -14.85 -0.75
N LEU A 242 5.55 -13.66 -0.16
CA LEU A 242 5.16 -13.51 1.24
C LEU A 242 3.72 -13.98 1.41
N SER A 243 2.80 -13.53 0.54
CA SER A 243 1.40 -13.98 0.58
C SER A 243 1.29 -15.50 0.44
N ARG A 244 2.06 -16.10 -0.48
CA ARG A 244 2.07 -17.56 -0.68
C ARG A 244 2.50 -18.30 0.58
N ALA A 245 3.59 -17.87 1.21
CA ALA A 245 4.10 -18.51 2.42
C ALA A 245 3.13 -18.36 3.60
N VAL A 246 2.56 -17.17 3.80
CA VAL A 246 1.60 -16.87 4.86
C VAL A 246 0.32 -17.69 4.67
N ARG A 247 -0.24 -17.73 3.46
CA ARG A 247 -1.40 -18.60 3.14
C ARG A 247 -1.14 -20.06 3.47
N TYR A 248 -0.01 -20.59 3.02
CA TYR A 248 0.33 -21.98 3.23
C TYR A 248 0.43 -22.31 4.72
N ARG A 249 1.11 -21.46 5.50
CA ARG A 249 1.30 -21.63 6.95
C ARG A 249 -0.02 -21.48 7.71
N LEU A 250 -0.83 -20.47 7.41
CA LEU A 250 -2.15 -20.28 8.03
C LEU A 250 -3.08 -21.48 7.78
N LYS A 251 -3.11 -22.01 6.56
CA LYS A 251 -3.88 -23.22 6.23
C LYS A 251 -3.35 -24.44 6.97
N LYS A 252 -2.03 -24.67 6.91
CA LYS A 252 -1.40 -25.86 7.50
C LYS A 252 -1.48 -25.88 9.02
N ASP A 253 -1.16 -24.77 9.68
CA ASP A 253 -0.94 -24.73 11.12
C ASP A 253 -2.20 -24.30 11.90
N HIS A 254 -3.14 -23.60 11.24
CA HIS A 254 -4.32 -23.04 11.88
C HIS A 254 -5.66 -23.35 11.16
N GLY A 255 -5.64 -24.00 9.99
CA GLY A 255 -6.86 -24.28 9.22
C GLY A 255 -7.53 -23.03 8.61
N ILE A 256 -6.81 -21.91 8.53
CA ILE A 256 -7.34 -20.64 8.02
C ILE A 256 -7.05 -20.53 6.53
N GLU A 257 -8.08 -20.56 5.69
CA GLU A 257 -7.94 -20.51 4.23
C GLU A 257 -8.23 -19.13 3.61
N GLY A 258 -8.89 -18.24 4.35
CA GLY A 258 -9.31 -16.91 3.91
C GLY A 258 -10.01 -16.14 5.02
N GLY A 259 -10.72 -15.07 4.66
CA GLY A 259 -11.39 -14.14 5.59
C GLY A 259 -10.46 -13.03 6.12
N ILE A 260 -9.24 -12.93 5.60
CA ILE A 260 -8.25 -11.95 6.02
C ILE A 260 -8.02 -10.99 4.84
N PRO A 261 -8.46 -9.73 4.92
CA PRO A 261 -8.14 -8.76 3.90
C PRO A 261 -6.65 -8.41 3.93
N VAL A 262 -6.05 -8.27 2.75
CA VAL A 262 -4.63 -7.95 2.59
C VAL A 262 -4.41 -6.89 1.51
N VAL A 263 -3.38 -6.07 1.72
CA VAL A 263 -2.83 -5.17 0.71
C VAL A 263 -1.63 -5.85 0.06
N PHE A 264 -1.70 -6.06 -1.25
CA PHE A 264 -0.64 -6.68 -2.02
C PHE A 264 -0.56 -6.04 -3.41
N SER A 265 0.47 -6.37 -4.19
CA SER A 265 0.58 -5.94 -5.58
C SER A 265 0.58 -7.14 -6.51
N LEU A 266 -0.10 -6.98 -7.65
CA LEU A 266 -0.11 -7.96 -8.73
C LEU A 266 1.21 -7.96 -9.53
N GLU A 267 2.07 -6.96 -9.37
CA GLU A 267 3.37 -6.85 -10.05
C GLU A 267 4.28 -8.02 -9.66
N LYS A 268 5.04 -8.61 -10.58
CA LYS A 268 6.11 -9.54 -10.17
C LYS A 268 7.27 -8.76 -9.54
N PRO A 269 7.90 -9.25 -8.45
CA PRO A 269 9.10 -8.62 -7.90
C PRO A 269 10.20 -8.50 -8.96
N LYS A 270 10.69 -7.29 -9.22
CA LYS A 270 11.64 -6.94 -10.31
C LYS A 270 13.11 -7.06 -9.94
N ALA A 271 13.43 -7.16 -8.64
CA ALA A 271 14.81 -7.18 -8.17
C ALA A 271 15.16 -8.51 -7.50
N LYS A 272 16.29 -9.09 -7.90
CA LYS A 272 16.91 -10.20 -7.17
C LYS A 272 17.42 -9.71 -5.82
N LEU A 273 17.43 -10.59 -4.82
CA LEU A 273 18.01 -10.30 -3.51
C LEU A 273 19.46 -9.86 -3.69
N LEU A 274 19.84 -8.71 -3.14
CA LEU A 274 21.23 -8.27 -3.21
C LEU A 274 22.11 -9.25 -2.40
N PRO A 275 23.28 -9.64 -2.93
CA PRO A 275 24.24 -10.42 -2.16
C PRO A 275 24.66 -9.63 -0.92
N PHE A 276 24.84 -10.34 0.18
CA PHE A 276 25.35 -9.76 1.42
C PHE A 276 26.76 -9.21 1.17
N GLN A 277 26.98 -7.91 1.41
CA GLN A 277 28.31 -7.30 1.37
C GLN A 277 28.87 -7.34 2.80
N ALA A 278 29.64 -8.40 3.08
CA ALA A 278 30.41 -8.50 4.32
C ALA A 278 31.53 -7.44 4.30
N SER A 279 31.78 -6.78 5.43
CA SER A 279 32.92 -5.85 5.55
C SER A 279 34.24 -6.58 5.81
N LYS A 280 34.17 -7.85 6.25
CA LYS A 280 35.28 -8.77 6.46
C LYS A 280 34.93 -10.17 5.93
N GLU A 281 35.90 -10.90 5.41
CA GLU A 281 35.72 -12.22 4.76
C GLU A 281 35.15 -13.32 5.69
N GLU A 282 35.13 -13.12 7.01
CA GLU A 282 34.62 -14.07 8.01
C GLU A 282 33.21 -13.75 8.54
N GLU A 283 32.57 -12.67 8.08
CA GLU A 283 31.25 -12.28 8.59
C GLU A 283 30.13 -13.07 7.90
N THR A 284 29.43 -13.88 8.69
CA THR A 284 28.23 -14.58 8.25
C THR A 284 27.00 -13.68 8.39
N PRO A 285 25.95 -13.88 7.57
CA PRO A 285 24.71 -13.12 7.68
C PRO A 285 24.12 -13.14 9.10
N SER A 286 24.28 -14.26 9.82
CA SER A 286 23.88 -14.44 11.22
C SER A 286 24.51 -13.43 12.19
N ASP A 287 25.70 -12.92 11.90
CA ASP A 287 26.45 -12.04 12.80
C ASP A 287 25.85 -10.62 12.87
N TYR A 288 25.00 -10.26 11.90
CA TYR A 288 24.26 -9.00 11.85
C TYR A 288 22.77 -9.16 12.19
N GLN A 289 22.35 -10.35 12.60
CA GLN A 289 20.98 -10.60 13.03
C GLN A 289 20.79 -10.10 14.47
N ILE A 290 20.00 -9.04 14.64
CA ILE A 290 19.53 -8.61 15.98
C ILE A 290 18.66 -9.70 16.61
N VAL A 291 17.98 -10.51 15.78
CA VAL A 291 17.14 -11.64 16.19
C VAL A 291 17.38 -12.83 15.25
N PRO A 292 17.63 -14.05 15.76
CA PRO A 292 17.79 -15.25 14.94
C PRO A 292 16.60 -15.46 14.00
N GLY A 293 16.86 -15.63 12.69
CA GLY A 293 15.83 -15.89 11.67
C GLY A 293 15.28 -14.66 10.95
N PHE A 294 15.77 -13.45 11.25
CA PHE A 294 15.45 -12.24 10.49
C PHE A 294 16.27 -12.14 9.19
N ARG A 295 15.69 -11.56 8.13
CA ARG A 295 16.33 -11.50 6.81
C ARG A 295 17.54 -10.57 6.81
N VAL A 296 18.71 -11.13 6.50
CA VAL A 296 19.97 -10.38 6.33
C VAL A 296 20.17 -9.92 4.89
N ARG A 297 19.51 -10.58 3.92
CA ARG A 297 19.54 -10.18 2.52
C ARG A 297 18.59 -9.02 2.28
N ILE A 298 19.15 -7.89 1.84
CA ILE A 298 18.41 -6.66 1.59
C ILE A 298 17.64 -6.82 0.28
N ILE A 299 16.31 -6.78 0.37
CA ILE A 299 15.46 -6.58 -0.80
C ILE A 299 15.56 -5.09 -1.18
N PRO A 300 15.91 -4.73 -2.42
CA PRO A 300 15.84 -3.34 -2.85
C PRO A 300 14.42 -2.79 -2.69
N VAL A 301 14.29 -1.63 -2.04
CA VAL A 301 12.99 -1.01 -1.78
C VAL A 301 12.96 0.40 -2.36
N LEU A 302 12.09 0.59 -3.35
CA LEU A 302 11.66 1.93 -3.77
C LEU A 302 10.66 2.45 -2.74
N GLY A 303 11.05 3.43 -1.93
CA GLY A 303 10.29 3.87 -0.75
C GLY A 303 8.86 4.33 -1.02
N THR A 304 8.55 4.76 -2.24
CA THR A 304 7.19 5.15 -2.65
C THR A 304 6.20 3.98 -2.58
N ILE A 305 6.61 2.74 -2.86
CA ILE A 305 5.70 1.60 -2.87
C ILE A 305 5.25 1.20 -1.46
N PRO A 306 6.14 0.97 -0.48
CA PRO A 306 5.72 0.77 0.91
C PRO A 306 4.88 1.92 1.46
N ALA A 307 5.23 3.17 1.11
CA ALA A 307 4.46 4.33 1.52
C ALA A 307 3.02 4.26 0.99
N ILE A 308 2.84 3.94 -0.30
CA ILE A 308 1.52 3.77 -0.92
C ILE A 308 0.76 2.59 -0.31
N PHE A 309 1.42 1.47 -0.01
CA PHE A 309 0.80 0.37 0.76
C PHE A 309 0.24 0.90 2.08
N GLY A 310 1.02 1.68 2.82
CA GLY A 310 0.58 2.30 4.07
C GLY A 310 -0.59 3.26 3.89
N GLN A 311 -0.58 4.08 2.82
CA GLN A 311 -1.70 4.97 2.49
C GLN A 311 -2.97 4.19 2.14
N VAL A 312 -2.85 3.10 1.36
CA VAL A 312 -3.98 2.22 1.01
C VAL A 312 -4.55 1.57 2.26
N MET A 313 -3.69 1.09 3.19
CA MET A 313 -4.14 0.53 4.46
C MET A 313 -4.90 1.57 5.30
N ALA A 314 -4.34 2.77 5.45
CA ALA A 314 -5.01 3.83 6.19
C ALA A 314 -6.36 4.19 5.56
N SER A 315 -6.41 4.38 4.24
CA SER A 315 -7.65 4.69 3.51
C SER A 315 -8.72 3.62 3.71
N TYR A 316 -8.34 2.33 3.59
CA TYR A 316 -9.25 1.22 3.85
C TYR A 316 -9.75 1.22 5.31
N VAL A 317 -8.86 1.40 6.29
CA VAL A 317 -9.25 1.38 7.71
C VAL A 317 -10.14 2.57 8.06
N ILE A 318 -9.79 3.79 7.64
CA ILE A 318 -10.56 5.00 7.96
C ILE A 318 -11.98 4.93 7.40
N THR A 319 -12.13 4.50 6.14
CA THR A 319 -13.45 4.32 5.51
C THR A 319 -14.28 3.25 6.22
N GLN A 320 -13.65 2.16 6.64
CA GLN A 320 -14.29 1.11 7.45
C GLN A 320 -14.71 1.58 8.85
N LEU A 321 -13.92 2.43 9.51
CA LEU A 321 -14.25 3.03 10.81
C LEU A 321 -15.37 4.08 10.67
N ALA A 322 -15.32 4.88 9.62
CA ALA A 322 -16.34 5.85 9.25
C ALA A 322 -17.68 5.20 8.85
N LYS A 323 -17.70 3.88 8.60
CA LYS A 323 -18.83 3.14 8.01
C LYS A 323 -19.23 3.68 6.64
N LEU A 324 -18.23 4.07 5.84
CA LEU A 324 -18.42 4.41 4.44
C LEU A 324 -18.23 3.15 3.60
N ASP A 325 -19.32 2.65 3.03
CA ASP A 325 -19.28 1.49 2.15
C ASP A 325 -18.71 1.88 0.78
N PHE A 326 -17.68 1.18 0.36
CA PHE A 326 -17.18 1.22 -1.01
C PHE A 326 -16.86 -0.20 -1.46
N GLN A 327 -17.18 -0.50 -2.71
CA GLN A 327 -16.90 -1.81 -3.29
C GLN A 327 -15.47 -1.80 -3.84
N THR A 328 -14.66 -2.77 -3.43
CA THR A 328 -13.36 -3.01 -4.06
C THR A 328 -13.59 -3.68 -5.41
N GLU A 329 -12.77 -3.31 -6.39
CA GLU A 329 -12.77 -4.00 -7.69
C GLU A 329 -12.36 -5.47 -7.50
N PRO A 330 -13.11 -6.43 -8.06
CA PRO A 330 -12.79 -7.84 -7.92
C PRO A 330 -11.45 -8.16 -8.57
N ILE A 331 -10.66 -9.02 -7.92
CA ILE A 331 -9.49 -9.60 -8.57
C ILE A 331 -9.97 -10.73 -9.44
N VAL A 332 -9.90 -10.52 -10.74
CA VAL A 332 -10.10 -11.62 -11.69
C VAL A 332 -8.75 -12.28 -11.91
N ASN A 333 -8.58 -13.46 -11.34
CA ASN A 333 -7.52 -14.38 -11.74
C ASN A 333 -8.14 -15.35 -12.76
N MET A 334 -7.57 -15.49 -13.96
CA MET A 334 -7.94 -16.62 -14.79
C MET A 334 -7.40 -17.90 -14.17
N ASP A 335 -8.17 -18.96 -14.25
CA ASP A 335 -7.65 -20.29 -14.00
C ASP A 335 -6.68 -20.71 -15.11
N LEU A 336 -5.80 -21.66 -14.81
CA LEU A 336 -4.82 -22.21 -15.75
C LEU A 336 -5.49 -22.74 -17.03
N ASP A 337 -6.71 -23.25 -16.91
CA ASP A 337 -7.49 -23.76 -18.05
C ASP A 337 -7.81 -22.69 -19.10
N HIS A 338 -7.99 -21.43 -18.71
CA HIS A 338 -8.18 -20.35 -19.70
C HIS A 338 -6.91 -20.09 -20.50
N TYR A 339 -5.74 -20.16 -19.85
CA TYR A 339 -4.46 -20.01 -20.53
C TYR A 339 -4.16 -21.22 -21.43
N ARG A 340 -4.59 -22.43 -21.03
CA ARG A 340 -4.54 -23.61 -21.90
C ARG A 340 -5.41 -23.46 -23.14
N ILE A 341 -6.61 -22.88 -23.02
CA ILE A 341 -7.48 -22.58 -24.17
C ILE A 341 -6.78 -21.60 -25.13
N LEU A 342 -6.16 -20.53 -24.62
CA LEU A 342 -5.42 -19.57 -25.45
C LEU A 342 -4.20 -20.21 -26.11
N HIS A 343 -3.49 -21.09 -25.40
CA HIS A 343 -2.36 -21.84 -25.96
C HIS A 343 -2.81 -22.80 -27.07
N HIS A 344 -3.90 -23.54 -26.86
CA HIS A 344 -4.47 -24.42 -27.89
C HIS A 344 -4.90 -23.63 -29.13
N ARG A 345 -5.52 -22.47 -28.95
CA ARG A 345 -5.91 -21.57 -30.04
C ARG A 345 -4.71 -21.04 -30.82
N LEU A 346 -3.59 -20.76 -30.15
CA LEU A 346 -2.33 -20.40 -30.80
C LEU A 346 -1.81 -21.55 -31.67
N LEU A 347 -1.80 -22.78 -31.16
CA LEU A 347 -1.39 -23.97 -31.93
C LEU A 347 -2.26 -24.16 -33.18
N GLU A 348 -3.59 -24.09 -33.03
CA GLU A 348 -4.53 -24.21 -34.15
C GLU A 348 -4.30 -23.11 -35.20
N HIS A 349 -4.10 -21.86 -34.76
CA HIS A 349 -3.83 -20.75 -35.66
C HIS A 349 -2.52 -20.95 -36.44
N GLU A 350 -1.48 -21.46 -35.77
CA GLU A 350 -0.17 -21.71 -36.37
C GLU A 350 -0.22 -22.84 -37.40
N GLU A 351 -0.98 -23.91 -37.13
CA GLU A 351 -1.26 -24.96 -38.12
C GLU A 351 -2.02 -24.42 -39.34
N LEU A 352 -3.00 -23.53 -39.12
CA LEU A 352 -3.81 -22.96 -40.21
C LEU A 352 -3.02 -22.02 -41.11
N ILE A 353 -2.19 -21.14 -40.55
CA ILE A 353 -1.48 -20.10 -41.29
C ILE A 353 -0.13 -20.60 -41.85
N TYR A 354 0.63 -21.35 -41.06
CA TYR A 354 1.99 -21.77 -41.40
C TYR A 354 2.10 -23.27 -41.73
N GLY A 355 1.03 -24.04 -41.57
CA GLY A 355 0.99 -25.47 -41.87
C GLY A 355 1.63 -26.37 -40.81
N SER A 356 2.14 -25.81 -39.70
CA SER A 356 2.75 -26.55 -38.59
C SER A 356 2.81 -25.69 -37.32
N ALA A 357 2.55 -26.31 -36.16
CA ALA A 357 2.73 -25.71 -34.84
C ALA A 357 4.13 -25.92 -34.24
N GLU A 358 5.08 -26.55 -34.94
CA GLU A 358 6.43 -26.83 -34.41
C GLU A 358 7.23 -25.59 -34.01
N GLN A 359 6.88 -24.42 -34.58
CA GLN A 359 7.52 -23.15 -34.27
C GLN A 359 6.86 -22.39 -33.11
N VAL A 360 5.90 -23.01 -32.41
CA VAL A 360 5.38 -22.52 -31.14
C VAL A 360 6.32 -22.96 -30.03
N LEU A 361 7.09 -22.00 -29.52
CA LEU A 361 8.14 -22.22 -28.52
C LEU A 361 7.70 -21.77 -27.12
N VAL A 362 6.39 -21.75 -26.87
CA VAL A 362 5.82 -21.33 -25.58
C VAL A 362 4.94 -22.43 -24.99
N ASP A 363 4.94 -22.56 -23.67
CA ASP A 363 4.01 -23.41 -22.93
C ASP A 363 2.82 -22.62 -22.33
N ALA A 364 1.92 -23.30 -21.60
CA ALA A 364 0.76 -22.66 -20.98
C ALA A 364 1.12 -21.66 -19.86
N GLU A 365 2.25 -21.85 -19.17
CA GLU A 365 2.73 -20.91 -18.15
C GLU A 365 3.35 -19.66 -18.78
N GLU A 366 4.04 -19.83 -19.91
CA GLU A 366 4.57 -18.74 -20.73
C GLU A 366 3.45 -17.95 -21.40
N VAL A 367 2.40 -18.61 -21.89
CA VAL A 367 1.16 -17.96 -22.35
C VAL A 367 0.50 -17.17 -21.22
N MET A 368 0.45 -17.73 -20.00
CA MET A 368 -0.03 -16.99 -18.83
C MET A 368 0.81 -15.74 -18.59
N TYR A 369 2.14 -15.81 -18.69
CA TYR A 369 3.00 -14.64 -18.57
C TYR A 369 2.72 -13.60 -19.66
N ILE A 370 2.62 -14.00 -20.91
CA ILE A 370 2.35 -13.11 -22.04
C ILE A 370 1.02 -12.39 -21.84
N VAL A 371 -0.04 -13.13 -21.54
CA VAL A 371 -1.37 -12.56 -21.38
C VAL A 371 -1.44 -11.68 -20.13
N LYS A 372 -0.91 -12.13 -18.98
CA LYS A 372 -1.07 -11.44 -17.69
C LYS A 372 -0.08 -10.29 -17.49
N GLU A 373 1.18 -10.48 -17.85
CA GLU A 373 2.26 -9.53 -17.56
C GLU A 373 2.57 -8.60 -18.74
N LEU A 374 2.67 -9.14 -19.96
CA LEU A 374 2.96 -8.31 -21.15
C LEU A 374 1.74 -7.50 -21.57
N TRP A 375 0.61 -8.17 -21.77
CA TRP A 375 -0.59 -7.57 -22.37
C TRP A 375 -1.71 -7.24 -21.37
N ARG A 376 -1.53 -7.58 -20.09
CA ARG A 376 -2.46 -7.25 -18.99
C ARG A 376 -3.91 -7.70 -19.25
N GLY A 377 -4.08 -8.80 -19.97
CA GLY A 377 -5.37 -9.37 -20.36
C GLY A 377 -6.13 -8.54 -21.39
N ARG A 378 -5.46 -7.68 -22.16
CA ARG A 378 -6.07 -6.79 -23.16
C ARG A 378 -5.45 -7.01 -24.53
N SER A 379 -6.17 -6.60 -25.57
CA SER A 379 -5.55 -6.51 -26.90
C SER A 379 -4.44 -5.46 -26.88
N ALA A 380 -3.36 -5.71 -27.60
CA ALA A 380 -2.29 -4.76 -27.88
C ALA A 380 -2.84 -3.47 -28.53
N ARG A 381 -3.94 -3.55 -29.27
CA ARG A 381 -4.59 -2.43 -29.95
C ARG A 381 -5.58 -1.65 -29.08
N ASP A 382 -5.92 -2.11 -27.87
CA ASP A 382 -6.83 -1.40 -26.97
C ASP A 382 -6.16 -0.16 -26.35
N GLN A 383 -6.17 0.97 -27.07
CA GLN A 383 -5.56 2.23 -26.62
C GLN A 383 -6.40 3.00 -25.58
N ASN A 384 -7.70 2.70 -25.47
CA ASN A 384 -8.62 3.43 -24.59
C ASN A 384 -8.90 2.70 -23.28
N LEU A 385 -8.55 3.33 -22.15
CA LEU A 385 -8.84 2.88 -20.77
C LEU A 385 -10.34 2.87 -20.39
N LYS A 386 -11.26 3.03 -21.35
CA LYS A 386 -12.68 3.24 -21.07
C LYS A 386 -13.38 1.99 -20.55
N ASP A 387 -12.91 0.80 -20.91
CA ASP A 387 -13.43 -0.47 -20.39
C ASP A 387 -12.56 -0.95 -19.23
N THR A 388 -13.04 -0.73 -18.02
CA THR A 388 -12.49 -1.25 -16.76
C THR A 388 -13.49 -2.19 -16.09
N GLY A 389 -13.01 -3.12 -15.27
CA GLY A 389 -13.86 -4.05 -14.52
C GLY A 389 -14.40 -5.23 -15.34
N ARG A 390 -15.65 -5.64 -15.09
CA ARG A 390 -16.27 -6.89 -15.61
C ARG A 390 -16.35 -6.99 -17.15
N LYS A 391 -16.36 -5.87 -17.89
CA LYS A 391 -16.33 -5.90 -19.36
C LYS A 391 -14.98 -6.33 -19.94
N MET A 392 -13.88 -6.07 -19.20
CA MET A 392 -12.51 -6.44 -19.59
C MET A 392 -12.30 -7.96 -19.67
N TRP A 393 -13.07 -8.74 -18.92
CA TRP A 393 -12.86 -10.19 -18.80
C TRP A 393 -13.88 -11.03 -19.57
N ARG A 394 -14.89 -10.40 -20.20
CA ARG A 394 -15.76 -11.06 -21.18
C ARG A 394 -15.07 -11.22 -22.54
N SER A 395 -13.93 -10.54 -22.78
CA SER A 395 -13.19 -10.59 -24.03
C SER A 395 -12.16 -11.72 -24.12
N VAL A 396 -11.84 -12.48 -23.07
CA VAL A 396 -10.85 -13.57 -23.17
C VAL A 396 -11.21 -14.57 -24.26
N ASN A 397 -12.51 -14.84 -24.41
CA ASN A 397 -13.01 -15.69 -25.48
C ASN A 397 -12.77 -15.10 -26.87
N GLU A 398 -12.68 -13.79 -26.99
CA GLU A 398 -12.43 -13.04 -28.23
C GLU A 398 -10.93 -12.77 -28.50
N LEU A 399 -10.05 -13.09 -27.54
CA LEU A 399 -8.62 -12.82 -27.64
C LEU A 399 -7.85 -14.02 -28.19
N MET A 400 -6.80 -13.77 -28.95
CA MET A 400 -5.87 -14.79 -29.42
C MET A 400 -4.44 -14.24 -29.48
N LEU A 401 -3.47 -15.15 -29.41
CA LEU A 401 -2.07 -14.82 -29.60
C LEU A 401 -1.70 -15.02 -31.06
N VAL A 402 -0.95 -14.06 -31.62
CA VAL A 402 -0.38 -14.13 -32.96
C VAL A 402 1.06 -13.63 -32.96
N ARG A 403 1.84 -14.00 -33.98
CA ARG A 403 3.23 -13.55 -34.15
C ARG A 403 3.26 -12.06 -34.47
N TRP A 404 4.10 -11.31 -33.76
CA TRP A 404 4.39 -9.92 -34.13
C TRP A 404 5.16 -9.87 -35.44
N ASP A 405 6.25 -10.63 -35.52
CA ASP A 405 7.08 -10.81 -36.70
C ASP A 405 6.89 -12.23 -37.25
N LYS A 406 6.27 -12.31 -38.43
CA LYS A 406 5.99 -13.58 -39.14
C LYS A 406 7.26 -14.34 -39.50
N SER A 407 8.40 -13.66 -39.63
CA SER A 407 9.67 -14.29 -39.95
C SER A 407 10.32 -15.02 -38.78
N LYS A 408 9.82 -14.80 -37.56
CA LYS A 408 10.36 -15.37 -36.31
C LYS A 408 9.39 -16.38 -35.72
N PRO A 409 9.87 -17.38 -34.95
CA PRO A 409 9.00 -18.34 -34.28
C PRO A 409 8.10 -17.67 -33.23
N ALA A 410 7.02 -18.35 -32.85
CA ALA A 410 6.10 -17.93 -31.80
C ALA A 410 6.75 -18.16 -30.42
N GLY A 411 7.62 -17.23 -30.02
CA GLY A 411 8.26 -17.19 -28.71
C GLY A 411 7.74 -16.04 -27.83
N VAL A 412 8.14 -16.01 -26.56
CA VAL A 412 7.71 -15.00 -25.57
C VAL A 412 7.97 -13.55 -26.02
N SER A 413 9.05 -13.31 -26.77
CA SER A 413 9.43 -12.01 -27.31
C SER A 413 8.85 -11.71 -28.70
N ASN A 414 7.97 -12.57 -29.23
CA ASN A 414 7.39 -12.40 -30.57
C ASN A 414 5.87 -12.61 -30.60
N LEU A 415 5.19 -12.64 -29.44
CA LEU A 415 3.75 -12.87 -29.38
C LEU A 415 3.00 -11.62 -28.90
N ILE A 416 1.98 -11.24 -29.67
CA ILE A 416 1.05 -10.16 -29.33
C ILE A 416 -0.33 -10.73 -29.07
N LEU A 417 -1.06 -10.15 -28.11
CA LEU A 417 -2.44 -10.51 -27.80
C LEU A 417 -3.39 -9.58 -28.54
N LEU A 418 -4.29 -10.10 -29.36
CA LEU A 418 -5.25 -9.31 -30.16
C LEU A 418 -6.65 -9.90 -30.07
N LYS A 419 -7.67 -9.12 -30.42
CA LYS A 419 -9.01 -9.67 -30.69
C LYS A 419 -9.02 -10.38 -32.05
N PHE A 420 -9.92 -11.34 -32.27
CA PHE A 420 -9.99 -12.09 -33.53
C PHE A 420 -9.97 -11.21 -34.79
N ASN A 421 -10.82 -10.18 -34.85
CA ASN A 421 -10.88 -9.25 -35.98
C ASN A 421 -9.59 -8.44 -36.17
N GLU A 422 -8.88 -8.14 -35.09
CA GLU A 422 -7.59 -7.43 -35.12
C GLU A 422 -6.45 -8.35 -35.55
N ALA A 423 -6.52 -9.63 -35.17
CA ALA A 423 -5.58 -10.66 -35.59
C ALA A 423 -5.66 -10.89 -37.11
N ASP A 424 -6.86 -11.03 -37.67
CA ASP A 424 -7.06 -11.16 -39.12
C ASP A 424 -6.49 -9.96 -39.89
N ALA A 425 -6.67 -8.75 -39.35
CA ALA A 425 -6.11 -7.54 -39.93
C ALA A 425 -4.57 -7.54 -39.85
N HIS A 426 -4.00 -7.92 -38.69
CA HIS A 426 -2.55 -8.02 -38.51
C HIS A 426 -1.92 -9.07 -39.45
N GLU A 427 -2.57 -10.21 -39.64
CA GLU A 427 -2.13 -11.24 -40.59
C GLU A 427 -2.23 -10.78 -42.05
N SER A 428 -3.06 -9.79 -42.35
CA SER A 428 -3.17 -9.19 -43.70
C SER A 428 -2.15 -8.07 -43.96
N THR A 429 -1.45 -7.58 -42.93
CA THR A 429 -0.49 -6.46 -43.01
C THR A 429 0.95 -6.96 -42.85
N THR A 430 1.92 -6.12 -43.26
CA THR A 430 3.36 -6.34 -43.03
C THR A 430 3.89 -5.41 -41.94
N LEU A 431 4.97 -5.81 -41.26
CA LEU A 431 5.58 -4.99 -40.20
C LEU A 431 6.05 -3.63 -40.69
N ASP A 432 6.54 -3.53 -41.92
CA ASP A 432 6.97 -2.26 -42.51
C ASP A 432 5.79 -1.31 -42.71
N GLN A 433 4.64 -1.82 -43.17
CA GLN A 433 3.40 -1.04 -43.27
C GLN A 433 2.93 -0.55 -41.89
N ILE A 434 2.94 -1.41 -40.87
CA ILE A 434 2.56 -0.99 -39.50
C ILE A 434 3.51 0.09 -38.97
N LYS A 435 4.80 0.00 -39.29
CA LYS A 435 5.80 0.98 -38.88
C LYS A 435 5.61 2.33 -39.55
N GLU A 436 5.15 2.36 -40.80
CA GLU A 436 4.86 3.57 -41.56
C GLU A 436 3.52 4.20 -41.19
N GLU A 437 2.46 3.39 -41.08
CA GLU A 437 1.08 3.84 -40.84
C GLU A 437 0.79 4.12 -39.36
N GLU A 438 1.35 3.31 -38.46
CA GLU A 438 1.09 3.36 -37.01
C GLU A 438 2.39 3.33 -36.17
N PRO A 439 3.28 4.33 -36.30
CA PRO A 439 4.60 4.32 -35.66
C PRO A 439 4.54 4.27 -34.13
N GLU A 440 3.52 4.88 -33.51
CA GLU A 440 3.32 4.83 -32.06
C GLU A 440 3.00 3.41 -31.57
N PHE A 441 2.12 2.70 -32.29
CA PHE A 441 1.76 1.31 -31.98
C PHE A 441 2.97 0.39 -32.17
N TYR A 442 3.69 0.52 -33.30
CA TYR A 442 4.91 -0.24 -33.56
C TYR A 442 5.95 -0.06 -32.46
N ASN A 443 6.22 1.18 -32.05
CA ASN A 443 7.19 1.49 -31.00
C ASN A 443 6.74 0.96 -29.63
N MET A 444 5.45 1.02 -29.32
CA MET A 444 4.88 0.49 -28.08
C MET A 444 5.05 -1.03 -28.01
N VAL A 445 4.63 -1.76 -29.04
CA VAL A 445 4.74 -3.23 -29.11
C VAL A 445 6.20 -3.67 -29.08
N SER A 446 7.07 -3.05 -29.89
CA SER A 446 8.49 -3.37 -29.94
C SER A 446 9.18 -3.18 -28.58
N ARG A 447 8.79 -2.13 -27.83
CA ARG A 447 9.31 -1.90 -26.47
C ARG A 447 8.85 -2.99 -25.50
N VAL A 448 7.58 -3.39 -25.54
CA VAL A 448 7.02 -4.44 -24.67
C VAL A 448 7.71 -5.78 -24.94
N LEU A 449 7.86 -6.15 -26.21
CA LEU A 449 8.49 -7.42 -26.61
C LEU A 449 9.99 -7.45 -26.30
N LYS A 450 10.71 -6.34 -26.49
CA LYS A 450 12.12 -6.22 -26.09
C LYS A 450 12.29 -6.35 -24.57
N GLN A 451 11.33 -5.85 -23.79
CA GLN A 451 11.34 -6.06 -22.34
C GLN A 451 11.11 -7.53 -21.99
N ALA A 452 10.18 -8.21 -22.68
CA ALA A 452 9.94 -9.64 -22.50
C ALA A 452 11.21 -10.47 -22.73
N GLU A 453 11.93 -10.17 -23.81
CA GLU A 453 13.19 -10.82 -24.16
C GLU A 453 14.24 -10.68 -23.04
N ALA A 454 14.38 -9.47 -22.48
CA ALA A 454 15.29 -9.24 -21.36
C ALA A 454 14.86 -9.93 -20.05
N GLU A 455 13.57 -10.14 -19.83
CA GLU A 455 13.05 -10.82 -18.64
C GLU A 455 13.17 -12.35 -18.73
N PHE A 456 13.13 -12.92 -19.95
CA PHE A 456 13.25 -14.36 -20.21
C PHE A 456 14.69 -14.82 -20.50
N ALA A 457 15.55 -13.94 -21.02
CA ALA A 457 16.98 -14.21 -21.22
C ALA A 457 17.77 -14.02 -19.90
N LEU A 458 17.49 -14.89 -18.93
CA LEU A 458 18.16 -14.95 -17.62
C LEU A 458 19.37 -15.88 -17.58
#